data_AF-A0A936WBY0-F1
#
_entry.id   AF-A0A936WBY0-F1
#
_cell.length_a   1.000
_cell.length_b   1.000
_cell.length_c   1.000
_cell.angle_alpha   90.00
_cell.angle_beta   90.00
_cell.angle_gamma   90.00
#
_symmetry.space_group_name_H-M   'P 1'
#
loop_
_entity.id
_entity.type
_entity.pdbx_description
1 polymer ?
#
loop_
_entity_poly.entity_id
_entity_poly.type
_entity_poly.pdbx_seq_one_letter_code
_entity_poly.pdbx_strand_id
1 'polypeptide(L)'
;MKYQKHLGSTASWLLMFLVVGCQYDPNAHLLSDDKPTIEELVGVYVKDRILIPAGSGAEPEEIIVELRGDGSFIATNVPPWTLGQPEPDFYSSFVSDTGHWVINRLGTRDPGGHPIWGVYLRDPGNDIHPANVIGERGHFGLIFTIGDPDQGDAITLKRK
;
A
#
# COMPACT_ATOMS: atom_id res chain seq x y z
N MET A 1 50.05 -21.30 55.22
CA MET A 1 48.74 -21.78 54.74
C MET A 1 47.65 -20.89 55.34
N LYS A 2 47.06 -20.01 54.51
CA LYS A 2 45.83 -19.19 54.72
C LYS A 2 45.96 -17.94 53.84
N TYR A 3 45.08 -17.76 52.85
CA TYR A 3 43.96 -16.83 52.91
C TYR A 3 43.27 -16.77 51.54
N GLN A 4 41.96 -16.98 51.53
CA GLN A 4 41.08 -16.80 50.38
C GLN A 4 41.06 -15.36 49.89
N LYS A 5 40.84 -15.16 48.59
CA LYS A 5 40.10 -14.00 48.07
C LYS A 5 39.09 -14.46 47.03
N HIS A 6 37.83 -14.48 47.44
CA HIS A 6 36.68 -14.34 46.55
C HIS A 6 36.67 -12.91 46.01
N LEU A 7 36.74 -12.74 44.69
CA LEU A 7 36.23 -11.58 43.96
C LEU A 7 35.25 -12.19 42.95
N GLY A 8 33.95 -11.97 43.09
CA GLY A 8 33.29 -10.73 42.67
C GLY A 8 32.56 -11.06 41.37
N SER A 9 31.33 -11.55 41.45
CA SER A 9 30.13 -10.73 41.19
C SER A 9 30.24 -9.93 39.89
N THR A 10 29.80 -10.54 38.79
CA THR A 10 28.98 -9.88 37.77
C THR A 10 28.19 -10.96 37.05
N ALA A 11 27.04 -11.35 37.62
CA ALA A 11 25.96 -11.92 36.84
C ALA A 11 25.40 -10.79 35.96
N SER A 12 26.07 -10.51 34.84
CA SER A 12 25.58 -9.58 33.83
C SER A 12 24.47 -10.29 33.06
N TRP A 13 23.24 -10.17 33.57
CA TRP A 13 22.04 -10.49 32.82
C TRP A 13 21.95 -9.49 31.67
N LEU A 14 22.52 -9.85 30.51
CA LEU A 14 22.22 -9.17 29.26
C LEU A 14 20.81 -9.59 28.86
N LEU A 15 19.81 -8.87 29.41
CA LEU A 15 18.43 -8.99 28.99
C LEU A 15 18.32 -8.37 27.60
N MET A 16 18.61 -9.19 26.58
CA MET A 16 18.46 -8.85 25.18
C MET A 16 16.94 -8.80 24.90
N PHE A 17 16.34 -7.63 25.09
CA PHE A 17 15.01 -7.33 24.56
C PHE A 17 15.12 -7.36 23.04
N LEU A 18 14.99 -8.55 22.47
CA LEU A 18 14.58 -8.74 21.09
C LEU A 18 13.14 -8.22 21.01
N VAL A 19 13.00 -6.91 20.82
CA VAL A 19 11.80 -6.36 20.22
C VAL A 19 11.83 -6.87 18.79
N VAL A 20 11.32 -8.09 18.60
CA VAL A 20 10.85 -8.55 17.30
C VAL A 20 9.67 -7.63 17.01
N GLY A 21 9.97 -6.45 16.45
CA GLY A 21 8.92 -5.62 15.89
C GLY A 21 8.25 -6.50 14.86
N CYS A 22 6.98 -6.83 15.07
CA CYS A 22 6.13 -7.21 13.95
C CYS A 22 6.30 -6.06 12.96
N GLN A 23 7.00 -6.31 11.85
CA GLN A 23 7.05 -5.32 10.80
C GLN A 23 5.59 -5.14 10.38
N TYR A 24 5.15 -3.89 10.44
CA TYR A 24 3.77 -3.52 10.24
C TYR A 24 3.78 -2.57 9.06
N ASP A 25 3.03 -2.88 8.01
CA ASP A 25 2.76 -1.99 6.89
C ASP A 25 2.48 -0.56 7.43
N PRO A 26 3.39 0.40 7.19
CA PRO A 26 3.26 1.74 7.75
C PRO A 26 2.06 2.49 7.18
N ASN A 27 1.47 2.03 6.07
CA ASN A 27 0.27 2.60 5.46
C ASN A 27 -1.02 1.92 5.94
N ALA A 28 -0.95 0.84 6.72
CA ALA A 28 -2.15 0.08 7.11
C ALA A 28 -3.16 0.88 7.96
N HIS A 29 -2.70 1.95 8.63
CA HIS A 29 -3.56 2.89 9.36
C HIS A 29 -4.41 3.78 8.44
N LEU A 30 -4.10 3.85 7.15
CA LEU A 30 -4.87 4.62 6.16
C LEU A 30 -6.04 3.81 5.59
N LEU A 31 -5.96 2.48 5.65
CA LEU A 31 -6.94 1.57 5.05
C LEU A 31 -8.31 1.77 5.70
N SER A 32 -9.34 1.84 4.85
CA SER A 32 -10.72 1.96 5.30
C SER A 32 -11.17 0.70 6.03
N ASP A 33 -11.79 0.87 7.20
CA ASP A 33 -12.51 -0.20 7.90
C ASP A 33 -13.87 -0.51 7.26
N ASP A 34 -14.44 0.48 6.58
CA ASP A 34 -15.75 0.40 5.97
C ASP A 34 -15.66 -0.16 4.54
N LYS A 35 -16.59 -1.06 4.21
CA LYS A 35 -16.83 -1.44 2.82
C LYS A 35 -17.52 -0.26 2.11
N PRO A 36 -16.91 0.33 1.08
CA PRO A 36 -17.54 1.40 0.34
C PRO A 36 -18.67 0.90 -0.56
N THR A 37 -19.62 1.76 -0.88
CA THR A 37 -20.56 1.55 -2.00
C THR A 37 -19.96 2.01 -3.33
N ILE A 38 -20.62 1.68 -4.44
CA ILE A 38 -20.20 2.15 -5.77
C ILE A 38 -20.25 3.67 -5.81
N GLU A 39 -21.36 4.26 -5.38
CA GLU A 39 -21.60 5.71 -5.38
C GLU A 39 -20.56 6.44 -4.52
N GLU A 40 -20.20 5.85 -3.39
CA GLU A 40 -19.15 6.37 -2.52
C GLU A 40 -17.76 6.34 -3.18
N LEU A 41 -17.51 5.56 -4.25
CA LEU A 41 -16.23 5.48 -4.96
C LEU A 41 -16.21 6.16 -6.34
N VAL A 42 -17.36 6.44 -6.96
CA VAL A 42 -17.43 7.14 -8.23
C VAL A 42 -16.77 8.51 -8.12
N GLY A 43 -15.79 8.79 -8.99
CA GLY A 43 -15.04 10.04 -8.98
C GLY A 43 -13.72 9.96 -9.73
N VAL A 44 -13.04 11.11 -9.78
CA VAL A 44 -11.68 11.23 -10.34
C VAL A 44 -10.70 11.32 -9.18
N TYR A 45 -9.73 10.43 -9.17
CA TYR A 45 -8.65 10.35 -8.19
C TYR A 45 -7.35 10.77 -8.84
N VAL A 46 -6.64 11.67 -8.18
CA VAL A 46 -5.38 12.23 -8.67
C VAL A 46 -4.29 11.99 -7.64
N LYS A 47 -3.04 11.90 -8.13
CA LYS A 47 -1.83 11.81 -7.31
C LYS A 47 -1.89 12.75 -6.11
N ASP A 48 -1.77 12.19 -4.92
CA ASP A 48 -1.66 12.93 -3.66
C ASP A 48 -0.24 12.82 -3.08
N ARG A 49 0.24 11.60 -2.91
CA ARG A 49 1.54 11.32 -2.32
C ARG A 49 2.19 10.11 -2.96
N ILE A 50 3.50 10.16 -3.11
CA ILE A 50 4.34 9.05 -3.57
C ILE A 50 5.38 8.79 -2.49
N LEU A 51 5.41 7.55 -2.01
CA LEU A 51 6.41 6.99 -1.12
C LEU A 51 7.14 5.92 -1.91
N ILE A 52 8.05 6.34 -2.78
CA ILE A 52 8.88 5.45 -3.60
C ILE A 52 10.32 5.96 -3.46
N PRO A 53 11.34 5.07 -3.37
CA PRO A 53 12.73 5.48 -3.22
C PRO A 53 13.18 6.46 -4.31
N ALA A 54 14.08 7.37 -3.94
CA ALA A 54 14.71 8.26 -4.90
C ALA A 54 15.54 7.44 -5.91
N GLY A 55 15.51 7.85 -7.18
CA GLY A 55 16.24 7.16 -8.25
C GLY A 55 15.44 6.07 -8.97
N SER A 56 14.17 5.84 -8.63
CA SER A 56 13.26 4.91 -9.32
C SER A 56 12.74 5.39 -10.69
N GLY A 57 13.50 6.27 -11.34
CA GLY A 57 13.15 6.84 -12.65
C GLY A 57 12.39 8.16 -12.57
N ALA A 58 11.90 8.61 -13.73
CA ALA A 58 11.14 9.85 -13.85
C ALA A 58 9.66 9.60 -13.53
N GLU A 59 9.18 10.24 -12.47
CA GLU A 59 7.77 10.23 -12.10
C GLU A 59 6.90 10.82 -13.21
N PRO A 60 5.76 10.20 -13.57
CA PRO A 60 4.84 10.76 -14.55
C PRO A 60 4.16 12.03 -14.02
N GLU A 61 3.90 12.98 -14.92
CA GLU A 61 3.22 14.25 -14.60
C GLU A 61 1.85 13.98 -13.96
N GLU A 62 1.10 13.05 -14.55
CA GLU A 62 -0.23 12.66 -14.11
C GLU A 62 -0.26 11.18 -13.70
N ILE A 63 -0.87 10.90 -12.54
CA ILE A 63 -1.32 9.57 -12.12
C ILE A 63 -2.79 9.73 -11.74
N ILE A 64 -3.68 9.12 -12.52
CA ILE A 64 -5.11 9.36 -12.44
C ILE A 64 -5.87 8.04 -12.53
N VAL A 65 -6.92 7.92 -11.71
CA VAL A 65 -7.95 6.89 -11.84
C VAL A 65 -9.31 7.58 -11.84
N GLU A 66 -10.10 7.41 -12.89
CA GLU A 66 -11.51 7.78 -12.93
C GLU A 66 -12.36 6.51 -12.78
N LEU A 67 -13.19 6.47 -11.74
CA LEU A 67 -14.19 5.41 -11.52
C LEU A 67 -15.57 5.96 -11.86
N ARG A 68 -16.26 5.35 -12.83
CA ARG A 68 -17.58 5.81 -13.30
C ARG A 68 -18.71 4.97 -12.73
N GLY A 69 -19.89 5.59 -12.61
CA GLY A 69 -21.08 4.96 -12.02
C GLY A 69 -21.69 3.83 -12.85
N ASP A 70 -21.32 3.73 -14.13
CA ASP A 70 -21.67 2.60 -14.99
C ASP A 70 -20.75 1.38 -14.80
N GLY A 71 -19.77 1.46 -13.90
CA GLY A 71 -18.79 0.40 -13.65
C GLY A 71 -17.58 0.45 -14.58
N SER A 72 -17.46 1.45 -15.46
CA SER A 72 -16.26 1.65 -16.28
C SER A 72 -15.19 2.49 -15.57
N PHE A 73 -13.93 2.34 -15.97
CA PHE A 73 -12.82 3.16 -15.48
C PHE A 73 -11.93 3.72 -16.60
N ILE A 74 -11.22 4.81 -16.29
CA ILE A 74 -10.05 5.28 -17.04
C ILE A 74 -8.88 5.38 -16.07
N ALA A 75 -7.74 4.80 -16.40
CA ALA A 75 -6.51 4.90 -15.64
C ALA A 75 -5.39 5.50 -16.50
N THR A 76 -4.57 6.36 -15.90
CA THR A 76 -3.45 7.02 -16.57
C THR A 76 -2.21 6.91 -15.70
N ASN A 77 -1.15 6.32 -16.26
CA ASN A 77 0.13 6.03 -15.63
C ASN A 77 -0.01 5.41 -14.24
N VAL A 78 -0.73 4.31 -14.13
CA VAL A 78 -0.90 3.56 -12.87
C VAL A 78 0.04 2.35 -12.82
N PRO A 79 0.35 1.83 -11.61
CA PRO A 79 1.22 0.66 -11.49
C PRO A 79 0.61 -0.60 -12.14
N PRO A 80 1.38 -1.41 -12.89
CA PRO A 80 0.91 -2.66 -13.50
C PRO A 80 0.72 -3.78 -12.46
N TRP A 81 -0.05 -4.84 -12.77
CA TRP A 81 -0.42 -5.89 -11.80
C TRP A 81 0.75 -6.54 -11.07
N THR A 82 1.76 -6.97 -11.82
CA THR A 82 2.96 -7.57 -11.25
C THR A 82 4.01 -6.50 -11.06
N LEU A 83 4.25 -6.15 -9.80
CA LEU A 83 5.32 -5.26 -9.40
C LEU A 83 6.23 -5.96 -8.40
N GLY A 84 7.52 -5.90 -8.69
CA GLY A 84 8.56 -6.15 -7.69
C GLY A 84 8.79 -4.89 -6.85
N GLN A 85 9.94 -4.88 -6.19
CA GLN A 85 10.45 -3.68 -5.51
C GLN A 85 10.75 -2.59 -6.56
N PRO A 86 10.68 -1.29 -6.20
CA PRO A 86 11.03 -0.22 -7.13
C PRO A 86 12.46 -0.32 -7.68
N GLU A 87 12.59 -0.47 -8.99
CA GLU A 87 13.87 -0.47 -9.73
C GLU A 87 14.14 0.90 -10.41
N PRO A 88 15.36 1.19 -10.92
CA PRO A 88 15.71 2.50 -11.48
C PRO A 88 14.84 3.00 -12.65
N ASP A 89 14.05 2.13 -13.27
CA ASP A 89 13.11 2.44 -14.36
C ASP A 89 11.65 2.14 -13.97
N PHE A 90 11.35 2.02 -12.67
CA PHE A 90 10.04 1.64 -12.13
C PHE A 90 8.86 2.35 -12.81
N TYR A 91 8.90 3.67 -12.93
CA TYR A 91 7.80 4.45 -13.53
C TYR A 91 7.61 4.19 -15.03
N SER A 92 8.62 3.68 -15.74
CA SER A 92 8.49 3.34 -17.16
C SER A 92 7.57 2.15 -17.43
N SER A 93 7.34 1.33 -16.39
CA SER A 93 6.42 0.19 -16.43
C SER A 93 4.94 0.58 -16.23
N PHE A 94 4.67 1.85 -15.93
CA PHE A 94 3.32 2.31 -15.64
C PHE A 94 2.44 2.24 -16.88
N VAL A 95 1.20 1.81 -16.67
CA VAL A 95 0.24 1.54 -17.74
C VAL A 95 -0.90 2.55 -17.69
N SER A 96 -1.50 2.78 -18.85
CA SER A 96 -2.75 3.53 -18.98
C SER A 96 -3.74 2.64 -19.70
N ASP A 97 -4.95 2.50 -19.13
CA ASP A 97 -5.94 1.60 -19.69
C ASP A 97 -7.37 2.04 -19.32
N THR A 98 -8.34 1.40 -19.94
CA THR A 98 -9.76 1.55 -19.66
C THR A 98 -10.39 0.18 -19.52
N GLY A 99 -11.51 0.07 -18.80
CA GLY A 99 -12.18 -1.20 -18.65
C GLY A 99 -13.29 -1.14 -17.62
N HIS A 100 -13.46 -2.23 -16.88
CA HIS A 100 -14.47 -2.34 -15.82
C HIS A 100 -13.82 -2.45 -14.45
N TRP A 101 -14.43 -1.82 -13.45
CA TRP A 101 -13.96 -1.89 -12.08
C TRP A 101 -14.98 -2.57 -11.16
N VAL A 102 -14.46 -3.22 -10.12
CA VAL A 102 -15.28 -3.85 -9.09
C VAL A 102 -14.67 -3.64 -7.71
N ILE A 103 -15.52 -3.47 -6.70
CA ILE A 103 -15.12 -3.46 -5.29
C ILE A 103 -14.94 -4.91 -4.84
N ASN A 104 -13.80 -5.24 -4.25
CA ASN A 104 -13.56 -6.56 -3.70
C ASN A 104 -12.73 -6.49 -2.41
N ARG A 105 -12.72 -7.61 -1.68
CA ARG A 105 -11.77 -7.83 -0.59
C ARG A 105 -10.44 -8.23 -1.20
N LEU A 106 -9.39 -7.45 -0.94
CA LEU A 106 -8.02 -7.69 -1.40
C LEU A 106 -7.17 -8.44 -0.37
N GLY A 107 -7.62 -8.47 0.88
CA GLY A 107 -6.92 -9.23 1.93
C GLY A 107 -7.54 -9.08 3.30
N THR A 108 -6.70 -9.31 4.30
CA THR A 108 -6.99 -9.18 5.72
C THR A 108 -5.88 -8.42 6.42
N ARG A 109 -6.27 -7.47 7.27
CA ARG A 109 -5.36 -6.77 8.17
C ARG A 109 -5.38 -7.43 9.55
N ASP A 110 -4.20 -7.66 10.09
CA ASP A 110 -4.00 -8.09 11.47
C ASP A 110 -3.73 -6.90 12.41
N PRO A 111 -4.00 -7.07 13.73
CA PRO A 111 -4.71 -8.19 14.34
C PRO A 111 -6.23 -8.11 14.09
N GLY A 112 -6.93 -9.25 14.16
CA GLY A 112 -8.40 -9.28 14.14
C GLY A 112 -9.03 -9.59 12.78
N GLY A 113 -8.22 -9.79 11.72
CA GLY A 113 -8.70 -10.28 10.43
C GLY A 113 -9.66 -9.32 9.71
N HIS A 114 -9.51 -8.02 9.93
CA HIS A 114 -10.34 -6.99 9.31
C HIS A 114 -10.18 -7.03 7.78
N PRO A 115 -11.25 -6.94 6.98
CA PRO A 115 -11.14 -7.00 5.54
C PRO A 115 -10.42 -5.75 5.01
N ILE A 116 -9.48 -5.96 4.08
CA ILE A 116 -8.93 -4.87 3.27
C ILE A 116 -9.78 -4.78 2.02
N TRP A 117 -10.47 -3.66 1.84
CA TRP A 117 -11.27 -3.37 0.66
C TRP A 117 -10.43 -2.66 -0.40
N GLY A 118 -10.74 -2.93 -1.66
CA GLY A 118 -10.11 -2.26 -2.78
C GLY A 118 -10.89 -2.38 -4.06
N VAL A 119 -10.32 -1.77 -5.11
CA VAL A 119 -10.84 -1.78 -6.46
C VAL A 119 -9.94 -2.61 -7.35
N TYR A 120 -10.53 -3.59 -8.02
CA TYR A 120 -9.89 -4.22 -9.18
C TYR A 120 -10.25 -3.42 -10.42
N LEU A 121 -9.23 -3.00 -11.18
CA LEU A 121 -9.36 -2.37 -12.48
C LEU A 121 -9.08 -3.46 -13.53
N ARG A 122 -10.12 -3.98 -14.20
CA ARG A 122 -10.03 -5.17 -15.07
C ARG A 122 -10.39 -4.83 -16.51
N ASP A 123 -9.58 -5.31 -17.46
CA ASP A 123 -9.91 -5.37 -18.89
C ASP A 123 -9.07 -6.46 -19.60
N PRO A 124 -9.46 -7.01 -20.77
CA PRO A 124 -8.70 -8.04 -21.49
C PRO A 124 -7.31 -7.65 -22.02
N GLY A 125 -6.90 -6.37 -21.92
CA GLY A 125 -5.65 -5.85 -22.50
C GLY A 125 -4.43 -5.90 -21.58
N ASN A 126 -4.56 -5.43 -20.34
CA ASN A 126 -3.49 -5.41 -19.34
C ASN A 126 -4.06 -5.58 -17.92
N ASP A 127 -3.39 -6.35 -17.08
CA ASP A 127 -3.72 -6.42 -15.65
C ASP A 127 -3.14 -5.18 -14.94
N ILE A 128 -4.00 -4.34 -14.36
CA ILE A 128 -3.60 -3.18 -13.51
C ILE A 128 -3.54 -3.61 -12.05
N HIS A 129 -2.54 -3.14 -11.30
CA HIS A 129 -2.43 -3.43 -9.87
C HIS A 129 -3.69 -2.98 -9.12
N PRO A 130 -4.29 -3.83 -8.27
CA PRO A 130 -5.46 -3.42 -7.51
C PRO A 130 -5.10 -2.31 -6.52
N ALA A 131 -5.99 -1.33 -6.36
CA ALA A 131 -5.81 -0.27 -5.37
C ALA A 131 -6.64 -0.57 -4.13
N ASN A 132 -6.03 -0.47 -2.94
CA ASN A 132 -6.77 -0.51 -1.68
C ASN A 132 -7.54 0.81 -1.50
N VAL A 133 -8.67 0.74 -0.80
CA VAL A 133 -9.45 1.92 -0.40
C VAL A 133 -8.91 2.47 0.91
N ILE A 134 -8.68 3.77 0.96
CA ILE A 134 -8.19 4.49 2.15
C ILE A 134 -9.15 5.59 2.58
N GLY A 135 -9.03 6.03 3.83
CA GLY A 135 -9.84 7.08 4.42
C GLY A 135 -11.17 6.56 4.98
N GLU A 136 -12.14 7.46 5.10
CA GLU A 136 -13.45 7.20 5.71
C GLU A 136 -14.59 7.57 4.77
N ARG A 137 -15.82 7.18 5.14
CA ARG A 137 -17.02 7.44 4.34
C ARG A 137 -17.16 8.90 3.98
N GLY A 138 -17.43 9.17 2.71
CA GLY A 138 -17.51 10.53 2.15
C GLY A 138 -16.17 11.14 1.72
N HIS A 139 -15.04 10.56 2.13
CA HIS A 139 -13.69 11.06 1.85
C HIS A 139 -12.72 9.94 1.43
N PHE A 140 -13.20 8.94 0.70
CA PHE A 140 -12.36 7.84 0.25
C PHE A 140 -11.30 8.29 -0.76
N GLY A 141 -10.10 7.72 -0.60
CA GLY A 141 -8.99 7.75 -1.56
C GLY A 141 -8.61 6.34 -2.02
N LEU A 142 -7.57 6.26 -2.84
CA LEU A 142 -6.99 5.00 -3.32
C LEU A 142 -5.51 4.93 -2.96
N ILE A 143 -5.00 3.73 -2.68
CA ILE A 143 -3.57 3.48 -2.50
C ILE A 143 -3.15 2.24 -3.29
N PHE A 144 -2.10 2.39 -4.10
CA PHE A 144 -1.38 1.28 -4.68
C PHE A 144 -0.20 0.97 -3.78
N THR A 145 -0.22 -0.18 -3.11
CA THR A 145 0.93 -0.69 -2.34
C THR A 145 1.91 -1.34 -3.31
N ILE A 146 3.19 -1.01 -3.23
CA ILE A 146 4.21 -1.47 -4.17
C ILE A 146 5.11 -2.50 -3.49
N GLY A 147 5.25 -3.68 -4.12
CA GLY A 147 6.09 -4.74 -3.58
C GLY A 147 5.57 -5.27 -2.24
N ASP A 148 6.46 -5.31 -1.25
CA ASP A 148 6.15 -5.78 0.11
C ASP A 148 5.54 -4.63 0.94
N PRO A 149 4.28 -4.75 1.42
CA PRO A 149 3.62 -3.72 2.23
C PRO A 149 4.44 -3.25 3.43
N ASP A 150 5.24 -4.15 4.03
CA ASP A 150 6.05 -3.85 5.20
C ASP A 150 7.21 -2.88 4.91
N GLN A 151 7.54 -2.65 3.63
CA GLN A 151 8.50 -1.62 3.20
C GLN A 151 7.88 -0.23 3.12
N GLY A 152 6.55 -0.14 3.04
CA GLY A 152 5.80 1.12 3.01
C GLY A 152 5.78 1.84 1.67
N ASP A 153 6.34 1.23 0.63
CA ASP A 153 6.34 1.80 -0.71
C ASP A 153 4.92 1.86 -1.27
N ALA A 154 4.48 3.05 -1.65
CA ALA A 154 3.10 3.27 -2.06
C ALA A 154 2.88 4.53 -2.90
N ILE A 155 1.82 4.50 -3.70
CA ILE A 155 1.26 5.66 -4.40
C ILE A 155 -0.16 5.89 -3.91
N THR A 156 -0.39 7.05 -3.31
CA THR A 156 -1.67 7.48 -2.79
C THR A 156 -2.34 8.44 -3.76
N LEU A 157 -3.61 8.19 -4.08
CA LEU A 157 -4.47 9.08 -4.83
C LEU A 157 -5.60 9.60 -3.95
N LYS A 158 -5.86 10.90 -4.02
CA LYS A 158 -7.03 11.54 -3.39
C LYS A 158 -8.09 11.84 -4.44
N ARG A 159 -9.35 11.85 -4.02
CA ARG A 159 -10.42 12.36 -4.88
C ARG A 159 -10.24 13.86 -5.12
N LYS A 160 -10.45 14.29 -6.37
CA LYS A 160 -10.44 15.69 -6.79
C LYS A 160 -11.64 16.46 -6.25
#